data_AF-A0A133Q7Y9-F1
#
_entry.id   AF-A0A133Q7Y9-F1
#
_cell.length_a   1.000
_cell.length_b   1.000
_cell.length_c   1.000
_cell.angle_alpha   90.00
_cell.angle_beta   90.00
_cell.angle_gamma   90.00
#
_symmetry.space_group_name_H-M   'P 1'
#
loop_
_entity.id
_entity.type
_entity.pdbx_description
1 polymer ?
#
loop_
_entity_poly.entity_id
_entity_poly.type
_entity_poly.pdbx_seq_one_letter_code
_entity_poly.pdbx_strand_id
1 'polypeptide(L)' 'MKQVDKIQNMVKYLTSLGVNIKKTKSRLDIMNTLPASATVTHKLK' A
#
# COMPACT_ATOMS: atom_id res chain seq x y z
N MET A 1 -16.69 14.63 -2.08
CA MET A 1 -15.62 13.87 -1.40
C MET A 1 -14.59 14.85 -0.87
N LYS A 2 -14.26 14.77 0.41
CA LYS A 2 -13.20 15.61 1.00
C LYS A 2 -11.86 15.12 0.45
N GLN A 3 -10.88 16.02 0.32
CA GLN A 3 -9.55 15.66 -0.22
C GLN A 3 -8.88 14.53 0.58
N VAL A 4 -9.17 14.45 1.88
CA VAL A 4 -8.72 13.37 2.77
C VAL A 4 -9.22 12.00 2.31
N ASP A 5 -10.48 11.90 1.90
CA ASP A 5 -11.10 10.65 1.45
C ASP A 5 -10.42 10.12 0.17
N LYS A 6 -10.06 11.04 -0.75
CA LYS A 6 -9.34 10.68 -1.98
C LYS A 6 -7.95 10.12 -1.69
N ILE A 7 -7.23 10.73 -0.76
CA ILE A 7 -5.89 10.27 -0.38
C ILE A 7 -5.97 8.90 0.29
N GLN A 8 -6.92 8.69 1.19
CA GLN A 8 -7.13 7.39 1.84
C GLN A 8 -7.48 6.29 0.83
N ASN A 9 -8.31 6.60 -0.17
CA ASN A 9 -8.67 5.66 -1.22
C ASN A 9 -7.47 5.30 -2.11
N MET A 10 -6.63 6.27 -2.48
CA MET A 10 -5.40 6.01 -3.23
C MET A 10 -4.41 5.16 -2.43
N VAL A 11 -4.23 5.45 -1.14
CA VAL A 11 -3.38 4.64 -0.26
C VAL A 11 -3.90 3.20 -0.20
N LYS A 12 -5.20 2.99 0.04
CA LYS A 12 -5.82 1.66 0.04
C LYS A 12 -5.58 0.91 -1.27
N TYR A 13 -5.80 1.57 -2.41
CA TYR A 13 -5.64 0.95 -3.73
C TYR A 13 -4.17 0.52 -3.96
N LEU A 14 -3.23 1.43 -3.78
CA LEU A 14 -1.81 1.16 -3.99
C LEU A 14 -1.28 0.07 -3.03
N THR A 15 -1.73 0.07 -1.77
CA THR A 15 -1.40 -1.01 -0.82
C THR A 15 -1.98 -2.36 -1.26
N SER A 16 -3.18 -2.39 -1.85
CA SER A 16 -3.76 -3.64 -2.39
C SER A 16 -3.00 -4.20 -3.59
N LEU A 17 -2.29 -3.34 -4.32
CA LEU A 17 -1.36 -3.73 -5.38
C LEU A 17 0.01 -4.20 -4.83
N GLY A 18 0.15 -4.28 -3.51
CA GLY A 18 1.38 -4.67 -2.81
C GLY A 18 2.43 -3.57 -2.70
N VAL A 19 2.10 -2.33 -3.08
CA VAL A 19 3.01 -1.19 -2.95
C VAL A 19 3.09 -0.77 -1.48
N ASN A 20 4.31 -0.65 -0.97
CA ASN A 20 4.52 -0.19 0.40
C ASN A 20 4.52 1.35 0.46
N ILE A 21 3.58 1.90 1.24
CA ILE A 21 3.36 3.36 1.34
C ILE A 21 3.59 3.79 2.77
N LYS A 22 4.59 4.64 2.99
CA LYS A 22 4.92 5.19 4.31
C LYS A 22 4.34 6.59 4.43
N LYS A 23 3.56 6.83 5.48
CA LYS A 23 3.06 8.17 5.80
C LYS A 23 4.14 8.95 6.55
N THR A 24 4.52 10.10 6.03
CA THR A 24 5.40 11.06 6.71
C THR A 24 4.60 12.31 7.13
N LYS A 25 5.22 13.22 7.90
CA LYS A 25 4.55 14.44 8.40
C LYS A 25 4.01 15.34 7.29
N SER A 26 4.61 15.30 6.09
CA SER A 26 4.27 16.19 4.97
C SER A 26 3.77 15.46 3.73
N ARG A 27 4.20 14.21 3.50
CA ARG A 27 3.98 13.50 2.23
C ARG A 27 3.75 12.00 2.44
N LEU A 28 3.24 11.34 1.40
CA LEU A 28 3.27 9.87 1.29
C LEU A 28 4.52 9.50 0.50
N ASP A 29 5.35 8.66 1.11
CA ASP A 29 6.53 8.10 0.47
C ASP A 29 6.17 6.72 -0.08
N ILE A 30 6.32 6.56 -1.40
CA ILE A 30 5.98 5.34 -2.12
C ILE A 30 7.29 4.65 -2.44
N MET A 31 7.53 3.51 -1.79
CA MET A 31 8.77 2.78 -2.04
C MET A 31 8.64 2.00 -3.35
N ASN A 32 9.63 2.16 -4.24
CA ASN A 32 9.76 1.43 -5.50
C ASN A 32 10.17 -0.04 -5.29
N THR A 33 9.72 -0.66 -4.20
CA THR A 33 9.95 -2.07 -3.94
C THR A 33 8.91 -2.86 -4.70
N LEU A 34 9.33 -3.94 -5.36
CA LEU A 34 8.41 -4.95 -5.89
C LEU A 34 7.39 -5.29 -4.80
N PRO A 35 6.11 -5.51 -5.18
CA PRO A 35 5.10 -5.86 -4.20
C PRO A 35 5.65 -7.00 -3.36
N ALA A 36 5.71 -6.79 -2.04
CA ALA A 36 6.14 -7.84 -1.14
C ALA A 36 5.18 -8.98 -1.45
N SER A 37 5.68 -10.02 -2.14
CA SER A 37 4.97 -11.26 -2.26
C SER A 37 4.78 -11.66 -0.82
N ALA A 38 3.59 -11.39 -0.28
CA ALA A 38 3.16 -12.02 0.95
C ALA A 38 3.43 -13.48 0.63
N THR A 39 4.45 -14.05 1.28
CA THR A 39 4.72 -15.47 1.17
C THR A 39 3.47 -16.09 1.76
N VAL A 40 2.46 -16.30 0.92
CA VAL A 40 1.32 -17.12 1.21
C VAL A 40 1.96 -18.48 1.26
N THR A 41 2.42 -18.85 2.46
CA THR A 41 2.81 -20.21 2.77
C THR A 41 1.52 -21.00 2.61
N HIS A 42 1.22 -21.38 1.37
CA HIS A 42 0.28 -22.44 1.07
C HIS A 42 0.91 -23.67 1.72
N LYS A 43 0.57 -23.93 2.98
CA LYS A 43 0.77 -25.26 3.54
C LYS A 43 -0.03 -26.17 2.62
N LEU A 44 0.65 -26.94 1.78
CA LEU A 44 0.03 -28.08 1.12
C LEU A 44 -0.58 -28.93 2.23
N LYS A 45 -1.91 -28.99 2.25
CA LYS A 45 -2.64 -30.01 2.99
C LYS A 45 -2.54 -31.32 2.24
#